data_AF-A0A402BWS6-F1
#
_entry.id   AF-A0A402BWS6-F1
#
_cell.length_a   1.000
_cell.length_b   1.000
_cell.length_c   1.000
_cell.angle_alpha   90.00
_cell.angle_beta   90.00
_cell.angle_gamma   90.00
#
_symmetry.space_group_name_H-M   'P 1'
#
loop_
_entity.id
_entity.type
_entity.pdbx_description
1 polymer ?
#
loop_
_entity_poly.entity_id
_entity_poly.type
_entity_poly.pdbx_seq_one_letter_code
_entity_poly.pdbx_strand_id
1 'polypeptide(L)'
;MLIREVKRIAVKKGFAAYKSKFALPVEKNGISVAVMGAGPAGLASAYFLAREGFSVTVFETRPSAGGTVRHVIPRFRISNAIIDSDVTFIKEHGVTFIFNTDPHLTPKLLQSQGFTYVVVAVGANAEKSFNIPSSAANPPRVISALKFLEDFNHPSVLNLGKHVAVVGAGNTAMDASRTALRVPGVETVSVIYRRTEQEMPAYREEYELALADHVQFNFLLNPESFTADNTLLCRVMQLGEADASGRRQPEPTDQTCQLKIDTLITAIGETVNHPLLSRLGLHPGQPIPDTIFVVGDANIGPSSIVQCIADGRKAADAICLAVNPSWQRLQFIPAPATAEQAEQINHKKLGLMKPSVLSPIETSKVNTSIGQQEYQRCLECNYVCNKCVEVCPNRANITVTVPSMRNHYQIVHLDAYCNECGNCATFCPWRGKPYTDKVTLFSTKEDFTDSNNPGFLLEGRTLLVRLDNITYEIGLDQAHDTLPPNIRTMLAMVNEIRAQRPSLFGPVES
;
A
#
# COMPACT_ATOMS: atom_id res chain seq x y z
N MET A 1 14.27 7.54 1.64
CA MET A 1 14.80 6.36 0.93
C MET A 1 14.28 6.39 -0.49
N LEU A 2 15.15 6.25 -1.49
CA LEU A 2 14.78 6.38 -2.91
C LEU A 2 14.51 5.01 -3.56
N ILE A 3 13.78 4.14 -2.86
CA ILE A 3 13.44 2.77 -3.29
C ILE A 3 12.75 2.78 -4.67
N ARG A 4 11.85 3.74 -4.89
CA ARG A 4 11.13 3.89 -6.17
C ARG A 4 12.10 4.16 -7.33
N GLU A 5 13.11 5.02 -7.08
CA GLU A 5 14.10 5.36 -8.10
C GLU A 5 15.01 4.16 -8.39
N VAL A 6 15.51 3.46 -7.37
CA VAL A 6 16.31 2.24 -7.57
C VAL A 6 15.55 1.20 -8.39
N LYS A 7 14.27 0.97 -8.08
CA LYS A 7 13.41 0.07 -8.87
C LYS A 7 13.27 0.53 -10.33
N ARG A 8 13.06 1.83 -10.55
CA ARG A 8 12.96 2.41 -11.90
C ARG A 8 14.26 2.21 -12.69
N ILE A 9 15.41 2.42 -12.06
CA ILE A 9 16.73 2.22 -12.68
C ILE A 9 16.94 0.74 -13.03
N ALA A 10 16.64 -0.17 -12.10
CA ALA A 10 16.78 -1.60 -12.30
C ALA A 10 15.94 -2.10 -13.48
N VAL A 11 14.68 -1.65 -13.60
CA VAL A 11 13.84 -1.97 -14.77
C VAL A 11 14.44 -1.36 -16.03
N LYS A 12 14.72 -0.05 -16.06
CA LYS A 12 15.24 0.62 -17.28
C LYS A 12 16.53 0.00 -17.83
N LYS A 13 17.43 -0.46 -16.97
CA LYS A 13 18.74 -1.01 -17.38
C LYS A 13 18.78 -2.53 -17.45
N GLY A 14 18.01 -3.22 -16.61
CA GLY A 14 18.07 -4.67 -16.45
C GLY A 14 17.02 -5.44 -17.25
N PHE A 15 15.97 -4.77 -17.74
CA PHE A 15 14.83 -5.47 -18.34
C PHE A 15 15.19 -6.30 -19.57
N ALA A 16 16.05 -5.79 -20.47
CA ALA A 16 16.49 -6.55 -21.64
C ALA A 16 17.27 -7.82 -21.25
N ALA A 17 18.19 -7.72 -20.28
CA ALA A 17 18.96 -8.84 -19.78
C ALA A 17 18.12 -9.84 -18.98
N TYR A 18 17.04 -9.38 -18.36
CA TYR A 18 16.05 -10.25 -17.73
C TYR A 18 15.21 -10.97 -18.79
N LYS A 19 14.76 -10.25 -19.82
CA LYS A 19 13.98 -10.81 -20.93
C LYS A 19 14.72 -11.90 -21.70
N SER A 20 16.03 -11.82 -21.83
CA SER A 20 16.81 -12.87 -22.50
C SER A 20 16.97 -14.16 -21.68
N LYS A 21 16.63 -14.14 -20.39
CA LYS A 21 16.82 -15.26 -19.47
C LYS A 21 15.53 -15.94 -19.04
N PHE A 22 14.37 -15.32 -19.23
CA PHE A 22 13.12 -15.97 -18.84
C PHE A 22 12.78 -17.09 -19.82
N ALA A 23 12.19 -18.16 -19.29
CA ALA A 23 11.65 -19.26 -20.06
C ALA A 23 10.16 -19.40 -19.76
N LEU A 24 9.39 -19.79 -20.77
CA LEU A 24 8.02 -20.22 -20.59
C LEU A 24 7.98 -21.55 -19.83
N PRO A 25 6.90 -21.83 -19.07
CA PRO A 25 6.70 -23.15 -18.51
C PRO A 25 6.66 -24.20 -19.64
N VAL A 26 7.43 -25.27 -19.45
CA VAL A 26 7.56 -26.36 -20.44
C VAL A 26 6.27 -27.19 -20.50
N GLU A 27 5.58 -27.33 -19.36
CA GLU A 27 4.33 -28.08 -19.25
C GLU A 27 3.14 -27.16 -19.00
N LYS A 28 2.12 -27.28 -19.85
CA LYS A 28 0.80 -26.68 -19.60
C LYS A 28 -0.02 -27.64 -18.75
N ASN A 29 -0.73 -27.10 -17.76
CA ASN A 29 -1.57 -27.91 -16.86
C ASN A 29 -2.95 -28.27 -17.47
N GLY A 30 -3.23 -27.83 -18.70
CA GLY A 30 -4.49 -28.10 -19.40
C GLY A 30 -5.69 -27.29 -18.91
N ILE A 31 -5.52 -26.38 -17.94
CA ILE A 31 -6.60 -25.62 -17.31
C ILE A 31 -6.67 -24.22 -17.91
N SER A 32 -7.89 -23.84 -18.32
CA SER A 32 -8.17 -22.54 -18.92
C SER A 32 -8.72 -21.56 -17.88
N VAL A 33 -8.17 -20.35 -17.83
CA VAL A 33 -8.60 -19.27 -16.92
C VAL A 33 -8.98 -18.03 -17.73
N ALA A 34 -10.17 -17.50 -17.48
CA ALA A 34 -10.58 -16.21 -18.03
C ALA A 34 -10.31 -15.09 -17.03
N VAL A 35 -9.80 -13.96 -17.50
CA VAL A 35 -9.58 -12.76 -16.68
C VAL A 35 -10.38 -11.62 -17.29
N MET A 36 -11.35 -11.09 -16.57
CA MET A 36 -12.19 -9.97 -17.00
C MET A 36 -11.58 -8.65 -16.51
N GLY A 37 -11.07 -7.85 -17.44
CA GLY A 37 -10.40 -6.57 -17.20
C GLY A 37 -8.89 -6.66 -17.35
N ALA A 38 -8.31 -5.79 -18.17
CA ALA A 38 -6.87 -5.70 -18.43
C ALA A 38 -6.22 -4.54 -17.66
N GLY A 39 -6.72 -4.23 -16.46
CA GLY A 39 -6.06 -3.34 -15.49
C GLY A 39 -4.95 -4.05 -14.70
N PRO A 40 -4.27 -3.35 -13.76
CA PRO A 40 -3.13 -3.90 -13.02
C PRO A 40 -3.39 -5.24 -12.32
N ALA A 41 -4.55 -5.42 -11.70
CA ALA A 41 -4.91 -6.68 -11.02
C ALA A 41 -5.12 -7.84 -12.01
N GLY A 42 -5.81 -7.59 -13.12
CA GLY A 42 -6.05 -8.60 -14.16
C GLY A 42 -4.75 -8.99 -14.87
N LEU A 43 -3.94 -8.00 -15.25
CA LEU A 43 -2.61 -8.22 -15.83
C LEU A 43 -1.70 -9.02 -14.91
N ALA A 44 -1.68 -8.71 -13.61
CA ALA A 44 -0.89 -9.47 -12.63
C ALA A 44 -1.39 -10.92 -12.49
N SER A 45 -2.71 -11.11 -12.36
CA SER A 45 -3.31 -12.44 -12.26
C SER A 45 -2.94 -13.29 -13.48
N ALA A 46 -3.10 -12.73 -14.68
CA ALA A 46 -2.81 -13.42 -15.92
C ALA A 46 -1.33 -13.77 -16.06
N TYR A 47 -0.44 -12.83 -15.75
CA TYR A 47 1.00 -13.04 -15.77
C TYR A 47 1.44 -14.18 -14.85
N PHE A 48 0.98 -14.19 -13.60
CA PHE A 48 1.39 -15.20 -12.64
C PHE A 48 0.78 -16.57 -12.93
N LEU A 49 -0.49 -16.64 -13.36
CA LEU A 49 -1.09 -17.91 -13.79
C LEU A 49 -0.40 -18.49 -15.03
N ALA A 50 -0.09 -17.67 -16.03
CA ALA A 50 0.59 -18.13 -17.23
C ALA A 50 1.98 -18.72 -16.93
N ARG A 51 2.69 -18.19 -15.92
CA ARG A 51 3.97 -18.74 -15.44
C ARG A 51 3.86 -20.11 -14.79
N GLU A 52 2.69 -20.45 -14.26
CA GLU A 52 2.39 -21.73 -13.60
C GLU A 52 1.73 -22.73 -14.56
N GLY A 53 1.76 -22.45 -15.88
CA GLY A 53 1.32 -23.37 -16.94
C GLY A 53 -0.16 -23.30 -17.30
N PHE A 54 -0.91 -22.33 -16.78
CA PHE A 54 -2.32 -22.12 -17.13
C PHE A 54 -2.50 -21.50 -18.52
N SER A 55 -3.56 -21.88 -19.23
CA SER A 55 -4.00 -21.20 -20.46
C SER A 55 -4.87 -19.99 -20.10
N VAL A 56 -4.30 -18.78 -20.15
CA VAL A 56 -5.00 -17.57 -19.71
C VAL A 56 -5.45 -16.70 -20.87
N THR A 57 -6.73 -16.29 -20.83
CA THR A 57 -7.31 -15.31 -21.76
C THR A 57 -7.83 -14.10 -20.99
N VAL A 58 -7.34 -12.91 -21.31
CA VAL A 58 -7.78 -11.64 -20.75
C VAL A 58 -8.81 -11.01 -21.68
N PHE A 59 -9.99 -10.71 -21.15
CA PHE A 59 -11.11 -10.05 -21.81
C PHE A 59 -11.18 -8.60 -21.35
N GLU A 60 -11.04 -7.65 -22.28
CA GLU A 60 -11.08 -6.23 -21.99
C GLU A 60 -12.13 -5.55 -22.87
N THR A 61 -12.97 -4.74 -22.26
CA THR A 61 -14.04 -3.98 -22.93
C THR A 61 -13.49 -2.81 -23.76
N ARG A 62 -12.30 -2.31 -23.38
CA ARG A 62 -11.60 -1.22 -24.04
C ARG A 62 -10.71 -1.73 -25.19
N PRO A 63 -10.25 -0.84 -26.10
CA PRO A 63 -9.39 -1.21 -27.22
C PRO A 63 -7.93 -1.56 -26.82
N SER A 64 -7.55 -1.40 -25.56
CA SER A 64 -6.18 -1.61 -25.09
C SER A 64 -6.12 -1.97 -23.61
N ALA A 65 -5.07 -2.69 -23.21
CA ALA A 65 -4.76 -2.99 -21.81
C ALA A 65 -4.14 -1.81 -21.05
N GLY A 66 -4.18 -1.88 -19.72
CA GLY A 66 -3.59 -0.90 -18.80
C GLY A 66 -4.60 -0.29 -17.83
N GLY A 67 -5.91 -0.39 -18.11
CA GLY A 67 -6.97 0.15 -17.26
C GLY A 67 -6.75 1.62 -16.88
N THR A 68 -7.00 1.96 -15.61
CA THR A 68 -6.78 3.31 -15.05
C THR A 68 -5.38 3.86 -15.33
N VAL A 69 -4.35 3.01 -15.36
CA VAL A 69 -2.95 3.45 -15.58
C VAL A 69 -2.74 4.01 -16.98
N ARG A 70 -3.40 3.46 -17.99
CA ARG A 70 -3.34 3.97 -19.38
C ARG A 70 -4.30 5.12 -19.60
N HIS A 71 -5.53 4.96 -19.11
CA HIS A 71 -6.63 5.82 -19.53
C HIS A 71 -6.78 7.05 -18.64
N VAL A 72 -6.45 6.98 -17.35
CA VAL A 72 -6.68 8.07 -16.39
C VAL A 72 -5.38 8.72 -15.94
N ILE A 73 -4.33 7.95 -15.64
CA ILE A 73 -3.09 8.56 -15.13
C ILE A 73 -2.47 9.48 -16.21
N PRO A 74 -2.09 10.73 -15.88
CA PRO A 74 -1.59 11.65 -16.89
C PRO A 74 -0.32 11.15 -17.58
N ARG A 75 -0.23 11.34 -18.91
CA ARG A 75 0.91 10.89 -19.74
C ARG A 75 2.28 11.44 -19.33
N PHE A 76 2.31 12.60 -18.66
CA PHE A 76 3.58 13.15 -18.14
C PHE A 76 4.10 12.37 -16.92
N ARG A 77 3.27 11.53 -16.28
CA ARG A 77 3.69 10.62 -15.19
C ARG A 77 4.17 9.28 -15.73
N ILE A 78 3.44 8.73 -16.70
CA ILE A 78 3.73 7.43 -17.31
C ILE A 78 3.35 7.46 -18.80
N SER A 79 4.26 7.01 -19.66
CA SER A 79 4.01 6.97 -21.10
C SER A 79 3.35 5.66 -21.53
N ASN A 80 2.56 5.72 -22.60
CA ASN A 80 1.96 4.53 -23.21
C ASN A 80 3.01 3.47 -23.56
N ALA A 81 4.19 3.88 -24.05
CA ALA A 81 5.26 2.96 -24.41
C ALA A 81 5.74 2.08 -23.25
N ILE A 82 5.75 2.61 -22.01
CA ILE A 82 6.12 1.82 -20.82
C ILE A 82 5.01 0.79 -20.52
N ILE A 83 3.75 1.20 -20.62
CA ILE A 83 2.61 0.31 -20.40
C ILE A 83 2.58 -0.79 -21.48
N ASP A 84 2.82 -0.43 -22.75
CA ASP A 84 2.90 -1.35 -23.88
C ASP A 84 4.05 -2.36 -23.69
N SER A 85 5.18 -1.93 -23.14
CA SER A 85 6.30 -2.82 -22.80
C SER A 85 5.89 -3.89 -21.78
N ASP A 86 5.18 -3.50 -20.71
CA ASP A 86 4.70 -4.44 -19.69
C ASP A 86 3.64 -5.40 -20.25
N VAL A 87 2.68 -4.89 -21.03
CA VAL A 87 1.64 -5.72 -21.67
C VAL A 87 2.25 -6.70 -22.67
N THR A 88 3.23 -6.25 -23.47
CA THR A 88 3.96 -7.11 -24.41
C THR A 88 4.69 -8.22 -23.67
N PHE A 89 5.34 -7.88 -22.56
CA PHE A 89 6.02 -8.88 -21.72
C PHE A 89 5.05 -9.93 -21.17
N ILE A 90 3.85 -9.55 -20.77
CA ILE A 90 2.80 -10.49 -20.33
C ILE A 90 2.31 -11.35 -21.50
N LYS A 91 2.14 -10.78 -22.69
CA LYS A 91 1.79 -11.53 -23.90
C LYS A 91 2.88 -12.55 -24.28
N GLU A 92 4.14 -12.18 -24.16
CA GLU A 92 5.29 -13.08 -24.35
C GLU A 92 5.32 -14.23 -23.33
N HIS A 93 4.58 -14.13 -22.21
CA HIS A 93 4.36 -15.22 -21.26
C HIS A 93 3.23 -16.18 -21.68
N GLY A 94 2.66 -16.01 -22.88
CA GLY A 94 1.62 -16.89 -23.43
C GLY A 94 0.19 -16.47 -23.09
N VAL A 95 -0.01 -15.28 -22.50
CA VAL A 95 -1.34 -14.72 -22.24
C VAL A 95 -1.99 -14.25 -23.54
N THR A 96 -3.25 -14.67 -23.75
CA THR A 96 -4.07 -14.19 -24.88
C THR A 96 -4.89 -12.98 -24.45
N PHE A 97 -5.00 -11.97 -25.31
CA PHE A 97 -5.82 -10.78 -25.07
C PHE A 97 -6.93 -10.67 -26.11
N ILE A 98 -8.15 -10.41 -25.64
CA ILE A 98 -9.32 -10.09 -26.47
C ILE A 98 -9.80 -8.71 -26.03
N PHE A 99 -9.64 -7.72 -26.91
CA PHE A 99 -10.05 -6.33 -26.68
C PHE A 99 -11.42 -6.05 -27.31
N ASN A 100 -12.06 -4.94 -26.92
CA ASN A 100 -13.41 -4.58 -27.36
C ASN A 100 -14.44 -5.70 -27.13
N THR A 101 -14.30 -6.40 -26.02
CA THR A 101 -15.21 -7.49 -25.65
C THR A 101 -16.59 -6.96 -25.28
N ASP A 102 -17.60 -7.83 -25.42
CA ASP A 102 -18.97 -7.52 -25.05
C ASP A 102 -19.04 -7.11 -23.56
N PRO A 103 -19.53 -5.90 -23.23
CA PRO A 103 -19.70 -5.46 -21.84
C PRO A 103 -20.73 -6.28 -21.05
N HIS A 104 -21.50 -7.15 -21.71
CA HIS A 104 -22.44 -8.09 -21.10
C HIS A 104 -21.85 -9.48 -20.83
N LEU A 105 -20.57 -9.71 -21.14
CA LEU A 105 -19.87 -10.93 -20.76
C LEU A 105 -19.95 -11.12 -19.23
N THR A 106 -20.27 -12.33 -18.79
CA THR A 106 -20.35 -12.68 -17.36
C THR A 106 -19.44 -13.85 -17.03
N PRO A 107 -19.03 -14.02 -15.75
CA PRO A 107 -18.29 -15.20 -15.31
C PRO A 107 -19.00 -16.51 -15.67
N LYS A 108 -20.34 -16.59 -15.52
CA LYS A 108 -21.11 -17.78 -15.88
C LYS A 108 -21.04 -18.10 -17.38
N LEU A 109 -21.12 -17.08 -18.24
CA LEU A 109 -20.99 -17.27 -19.69
C LEU A 109 -19.59 -17.77 -20.06
N LEU A 110 -18.55 -17.21 -19.46
CA LEU A 110 -17.18 -17.69 -19.65
C LEU A 110 -17.00 -19.13 -19.19
N GLN A 111 -17.58 -19.51 -18.04
CA GLN A 111 -17.56 -20.91 -17.60
C GLN A 111 -18.25 -21.85 -18.60
N SER A 112 -19.39 -21.44 -19.17
CA SER A 112 -20.07 -22.23 -20.22
C SER A 112 -19.24 -22.36 -21.51
N GLN A 113 -18.27 -21.47 -21.74
CA GLN A 113 -17.30 -21.54 -22.84
C GLN A 113 -16.06 -22.39 -22.52
N GLY A 114 -16.01 -23.04 -21.35
CA GLY A 114 -14.94 -23.99 -20.97
C GLY A 114 -13.82 -23.41 -20.12
N PHE A 115 -13.96 -22.19 -19.59
CA PHE A 115 -13.02 -21.65 -18.61
C PHE A 115 -13.31 -22.22 -17.21
N THR A 116 -12.33 -22.89 -16.61
CA THR A 116 -12.48 -23.51 -15.27
C THR A 116 -12.57 -22.46 -14.17
N TYR A 117 -11.71 -21.44 -14.25
CA TYR A 117 -11.67 -20.33 -13.31
C TYR A 117 -11.92 -19.00 -14.01
N VAL A 118 -12.56 -18.06 -13.31
CA VAL A 118 -12.76 -16.68 -13.78
C VAL A 118 -12.25 -15.69 -12.75
N VAL A 119 -11.35 -14.81 -13.16
CA VAL A 119 -10.87 -13.68 -12.35
C VAL A 119 -11.58 -12.41 -12.81
N VAL A 120 -12.31 -11.75 -11.92
CA VAL A 120 -13.05 -10.51 -12.16
C VAL A 120 -12.23 -9.32 -11.64
N ALA A 121 -11.62 -8.57 -12.56
CA ALA A 121 -10.70 -7.46 -12.31
C ALA A 121 -11.19 -6.15 -12.96
N VAL A 122 -12.49 -5.85 -12.81
CA VAL A 122 -13.19 -4.77 -13.54
C VAL A 122 -13.04 -3.37 -12.92
N GLY A 123 -12.31 -3.24 -11.81
CA GLY A 123 -12.04 -1.97 -11.13
C GLY A 123 -13.23 -1.40 -10.32
N ALA A 124 -13.06 -0.17 -9.80
CA ALA A 124 -14.02 0.54 -8.96
C ALA A 124 -14.41 1.89 -9.55
N ASN A 125 -14.92 1.91 -10.78
CA ASN A 125 -15.23 3.14 -11.51
C ASN A 125 -16.56 3.81 -11.10
N ALA A 126 -17.18 3.43 -9.98
CA ALA A 126 -18.38 4.12 -9.51
C ALA A 126 -17.97 5.40 -8.77
N GLU A 127 -18.20 6.53 -9.43
CA GLU A 127 -17.94 7.85 -8.87
C GLU A 127 -18.95 8.17 -7.76
N LYS A 128 -18.48 8.84 -6.70
CA LYS A 128 -19.40 9.41 -5.71
C LYS A 128 -20.14 10.58 -6.34
N SER A 129 -21.47 10.57 -6.24
CA SER A 129 -22.28 11.68 -6.70
C SER A 129 -21.87 12.97 -5.97
N PHE A 130 -21.53 14.00 -6.73
CA PHE A 130 -21.29 15.34 -6.22
C PHE A 130 -22.25 16.29 -6.92
N ASN A 131 -23.36 16.59 -6.24
CA ASN A 131 -24.34 17.56 -6.71
C ASN A 131 -24.15 18.85 -5.92
N ILE A 132 -23.83 19.93 -6.63
CA ILE A 132 -23.73 21.26 -6.05
C ILE A 132 -24.92 22.10 -6.53
N PRO A 133 -25.78 22.57 -5.61
CA PRO A 133 -26.87 23.47 -5.95
C PRO A 133 -26.38 24.70 -6.72
N SER A 134 -27.19 25.20 -7.65
CA SER A 134 -26.90 26.42 -8.39
C SER A 134 -28.16 27.24 -8.59
N SER A 135 -28.06 28.55 -8.33
CA SER A 135 -29.09 29.52 -8.69
C SER A 135 -28.77 30.26 -10.01
N ALA A 136 -27.70 29.87 -10.71
CA ALA A 136 -27.30 30.51 -11.95
C ALA A 136 -28.10 30.01 -13.16
N ALA A 137 -28.35 30.92 -14.11
CA ALA A 137 -29.00 30.57 -15.37
C ALA A 137 -28.13 29.63 -16.23
N ASN A 138 -26.80 29.78 -16.17
CA ASN A 138 -25.82 28.95 -16.87
C ASN A 138 -24.71 28.55 -15.89
N PRO A 139 -24.87 27.48 -15.10
CA PRO A 139 -23.91 27.11 -14.07
C PRO A 139 -22.54 26.74 -14.64
N PRO A 140 -21.43 26.96 -13.88
CA PRO A 140 -20.11 26.49 -14.26
C PRO A 140 -20.06 24.98 -14.45
N ARG A 141 -19.12 24.51 -15.27
CA ARG A 141 -18.97 23.08 -15.58
C ARG A 141 -18.53 22.33 -14.32
N VAL A 142 -19.29 21.30 -13.94
CA VAL A 142 -18.89 20.35 -12.89
C VAL A 142 -18.54 19.03 -13.56
N ILE A 143 -17.28 18.62 -13.44
CA ILE A 143 -16.76 17.39 -14.06
C ILE A 143 -16.04 16.54 -13.03
N SER A 144 -16.12 15.22 -13.16
CA SER A 144 -15.35 14.34 -12.30
C SER A 144 -13.86 14.36 -12.67
N ALA A 145 -12.99 14.16 -11.68
CA ALA A 145 -11.55 14.12 -11.91
C ALA A 145 -11.15 12.98 -12.84
N LEU A 146 -11.77 11.80 -12.71
CA LEU A 146 -11.49 10.66 -13.57
C LEU A 146 -11.85 10.95 -15.03
N LYS A 147 -13.06 11.46 -15.27
CA LYS A 147 -13.49 11.83 -16.62
C LYS A 147 -12.59 12.90 -17.21
N PHE A 148 -12.27 13.94 -16.46
CA PHE A 148 -11.36 15.00 -16.90
C PHE A 148 -9.99 14.45 -17.30
N LEU A 149 -9.39 13.62 -16.44
CA LEU A 149 -8.08 13.02 -16.68
C LEU A 149 -8.09 12.05 -17.88
N GLU A 150 -9.18 11.31 -18.04
CA GLU A 150 -9.40 10.44 -19.20
C GLU A 150 -9.53 11.25 -20.49
N ASP A 151 -10.38 12.27 -20.50
CA ASP A 151 -10.56 13.16 -21.65
C ASP A 151 -9.24 13.89 -22.02
N PHE A 152 -8.41 14.24 -21.02
CA PHE A 152 -7.09 14.84 -21.25
C PHE A 152 -6.12 13.90 -21.95
N ASN A 153 -6.23 12.60 -21.69
CA ASN A 153 -5.42 11.58 -22.35
C ASN A 153 -5.92 11.26 -23.77
N HIS A 154 -7.04 11.80 -24.22
CA HIS A 154 -7.56 11.66 -25.58
C HIS A 154 -7.28 12.90 -26.44
N PRO A 155 -7.21 12.78 -27.78
CA PRO A 155 -6.89 13.90 -28.69
C PRO A 155 -8.00 14.99 -28.80
N SER A 156 -8.85 15.14 -27.77
CA SER A 156 -9.86 16.18 -27.70
C SER A 156 -9.30 17.50 -27.20
N VAL A 157 -9.75 18.61 -27.79
CA VAL A 157 -9.47 19.94 -27.27
C VAL A 157 -10.33 20.15 -26.02
N LEU A 158 -9.70 20.08 -24.85
CA LEU A 158 -10.33 20.44 -23.59
C LEU A 158 -10.38 21.96 -23.44
N ASN A 159 -11.53 22.48 -23.01
CA ASN A 159 -11.69 23.87 -22.62
C ASN A 159 -12.23 23.91 -21.19
N LEU A 160 -11.39 24.36 -20.25
CA LEU A 160 -11.76 24.50 -18.84
C LEU A 160 -12.06 25.96 -18.44
N GLY A 161 -11.83 26.93 -19.33
CA GLY A 161 -11.78 28.35 -18.97
C GLY A 161 -10.45 28.74 -18.31
N LYS A 162 -10.43 29.89 -17.62
CA LYS A 162 -9.24 30.50 -17.03
C LYS A 162 -9.03 30.10 -15.58
N HIS A 163 -10.10 29.98 -14.81
CA HIS A 163 -10.05 29.71 -13.37
C HIS A 163 -10.68 28.36 -13.06
N VAL A 164 -9.88 27.40 -12.60
CA VAL A 164 -10.35 26.03 -12.30
C VAL A 164 -10.22 25.75 -10.81
N ALA A 165 -11.25 25.16 -10.22
CA ALA A 165 -11.17 24.61 -8.87
C ALA A 165 -11.23 23.09 -8.88
N VAL A 166 -10.47 22.44 -7.99
CA VAL A 166 -10.50 21.00 -7.75
C VAL A 166 -10.94 20.73 -6.33
N VAL A 167 -12.04 20.00 -6.13
CA VAL A 167 -12.56 19.66 -4.81
C VAL A 167 -11.99 18.33 -4.35
N GLY A 168 -11.30 18.34 -3.20
CA GLY A 168 -10.65 17.17 -2.61
C GLY A 168 -9.12 17.32 -2.58
N ALA A 169 -8.45 16.46 -1.82
CA ALA A 169 -7.00 16.56 -1.60
C ALA A 169 -6.29 15.20 -1.58
N GLY A 170 -6.82 14.22 -2.32
CA GLY A 170 -6.14 12.95 -2.57
C GLY A 170 -5.18 13.01 -3.77
N ASN A 171 -4.48 11.92 -4.05
CA ASN A 171 -3.56 11.84 -5.20
C ASN A 171 -4.26 12.17 -6.54
N THR A 172 -5.51 11.72 -6.73
CA THR A 172 -6.33 12.07 -7.90
C THR A 172 -6.58 13.58 -8.01
N ALA A 173 -6.74 14.29 -6.88
CA ALA A 173 -6.90 15.74 -6.88
C ALA A 173 -5.59 16.44 -7.29
N MET A 174 -4.43 15.92 -6.85
CA MET A 174 -3.12 16.45 -7.25
C MET A 174 -2.87 16.22 -8.75
N ASP A 175 -3.23 15.04 -9.27
CA ASP A 175 -3.10 14.75 -10.69
C ASP A 175 -4.04 15.62 -11.53
N ALA A 176 -5.28 15.79 -11.10
CA ALA A 176 -6.25 16.66 -11.78
C ALA A 176 -5.83 18.13 -11.76
N SER A 177 -5.36 18.65 -10.62
CA SER A 177 -4.98 20.07 -10.51
C SER A 177 -3.77 20.41 -11.39
N ARG A 178 -2.74 19.55 -11.36
CA ARG A 178 -1.55 19.69 -12.20
C ARG A 178 -1.89 19.52 -13.68
N THR A 179 -2.79 18.60 -14.01
CA THR A 179 -3.22 18.38 -15.41
C THR A 179 -4.04 19.56 -15.92
N ALA A 180 -4.91 20.16 -15.10
CA ALA A 180 -5.69 21.34 -15.48
C ALA A 180 -4.80 22.52 -15.88
N LEU A 181 -3.68 22.77 -15.18
CA LEU A 181 -2.71 23.80 -15.55
C LEU A 181 -2.05 23.58 -16.93
N ARG A 182 -2.10 22.36 -17.46
CA ARG A 182 -1.54 22.02 -18.78
C ARG A 182 -2.56 22.17 -19.90
N VAL A 183 -3.82 22.47 -19.59
CA VAL A 183 -4.86 22.74 -20.58
C VAL A 183 -4.72 24.17 -21.09
N PRO A 184 -4.66 24.39 -22.42
CA PRO A 184 -4.57 25.74 -22.98
C PRO A 184 -5.70 26.65 -22.48
N GLY A 185 -5.32 27.87 -22.06
CA GLY A 185 -6.25 28.90 -21.58
C GLY A 185 -6.47 28.93 -20.07
N VAL A 186 -6.03 27.90 -19.32
CA VAL A 186 -6.07 27.91 -17.86
C VAL A 186 -4.98 28.83 -17.32
N GLU A 187 -5.37 29.78 -16.47
CA GLU A 187 -4.47 30.75 -15.82
C GLU A 187 -4.21 30.38 -14.36
N THR A 188 -5.22 29.85 -13.67
CA THR A 188 -5.12 29.50 -12.24
C THR A 188 -5.85 28.19 -11.94
N VAL A 189 -5.26 27.39 -11.05
CA VAL A 189 -5.90 26.20 -10.50
C VAL A 189 -5.81 26.23 -8.98
N SER A 190 -6.95 26.06 -8.32
CA SER A 190 -7.09 26.03 -6.87
C SER A 190 -7.62 24.69 -6.39
N VAL A 191 -6.94 24.05 -5.45
CA VAL A 191 -7.46 22.90 -4.71
C VAL A 191 -8.27 23.42 -3.52
N ILE A 192 -9.51 22.95 -3.38
CA ILE A 192 -10.40 23.26 -2.25
C ILE A 192 -10.49 22.03 -1.37
N TYR A 193 -10.12 22.19 -0.09
CA TYR A 193 -10.12 21.11 0.87
C TYR A 193 -10.71 21.52 2.22
N ARG A 194 -11.65 20.72 2.71
CA ARG A 194 -12.41 20.99 3.94
C ARG A 194 -11.63 20.79 5.25
N ARG A 195 -10.36 20.39 5.19
CA ARG A 195 -9.48 20.23 6.37
C ARG A 195 -8.16 20.98 6.12
N THR A 196 -7.20 20.84 7.04
CA THR A 196 -5.88 21.46 6.89
C THR A 196 -4.95 20.58 6.06
N GLU A 197 -3.75 21.10 5.77
CA GLU A 197 -2.68 20.37 5.10
C GLU A 197 -2.32 19.06 5.82
N GLN A 198 -2.36 19.03 7.15
CA GLN A 198 -1.94 17.86 7.94
C GLN A 198 -2.87 16.66 7.74
N GLU A 199 -4.17 16.88 7.50
CA GLU A 199 -5.12 15.80 7.24
C GLU A 199 -5.26 15.46 5.74
N MET A 200 -4.40 16.01 4.89
CA MET A 200 -4.41 15.75 3.45
C MET A 200 -4.11 14.27 3.17
N PRO A 201 -4.97 13.55 2.42
CA PRO A 201 -4.72 12.14 2.09
C PRO A 201 -3.71 11.93 0.95
N ALA A 202 -3.40 12.95 0.15
CA ALA A 202 -2.36 12.86 -0.86
C ALA A 202 -0.98 12.61 -0.21
N TYR A 203 -0.12 11.89 -0.92
CA TYR A 203 1.26 11.75 -0.48
C TYR A 203 1.96 13.11 -0.48
N ARG A 204 2.85 13.31 0.48
CA ARG A 204 3.57 14.59 0.65
C ARG A 204 4.28 15.02 -0.64
N GLU A 205 4.89 14.06 -1.35
CA GLU A 205 5.59 14.35 -2.60
C GLU A 205 4.64 14.79 -3.72
N GLU A 206 3.39 14.31 -3.72
CA GLU A 206 2.37 14.72 -4.71
C GLU A 206 1.92 16.15 -4.49
N TYR A 207 1.73 16.52 -3.23
CA TYR A 207 1.43 17.89 -2.82
C TYR A 207 2.57 18.86 -3.17
N GLU A 208 3.83 18.48 -2.86
CA GLU A 208 5.00 19.30 -3.20
C GLU A 208 5.16 19.52 -4.71
N LEU A 209 4.88 18.50 -5.53
CA LEU A 209 4.87 18.63 -6.98
C LEU A 209 3.73 19.55 -7.48
N ALA A 210 2.57 19.53 -6.83
CA ALA A 210 1.47 20.43 -7.17
C ALA A 210 1.81 21.89 -6.82
N LEU A 211 2.42 22.13 -5.65
CA LEU A 211 2.94 23.46 -5.28
C LEU A 211 4.00 23.96 -6.27
N ALA A 212 4.93 23.08 -6.69
CA ALA A 212 5.96 23.42 -7.66
C ALA A 212 5.39 23.75 -9.06
N ASP A 213 4.26 23.14 -9.43
CA ASP A 213 3.48 23.49 -10.63
C ASP A 213 2.62 24.77 -10.41
N HIS A 214 2.71 25.44 -9.25
CA HIS A 214 1.93 26.63 -8.87
C HIS A 214 0.42 26.40 -8.66
N VAL A 215 0.02 25.20 -8.26
CA VAL A 215 -1.34 24.94 -7.76
C VAL A 215 -1.55 25.68 -6.44
N GLN A 216 -2.66 26.43 -6.35
CA GLN A 216 -3.07 27.12 -5.13
C GLN A 216 -3.87 26.17 -4.22
N PHE A 217 -3.78 26.35 -2.91
CA PHE A 217 -4.50 25.52 -1.94
C PHE A 217 -5.36 26.38 -1.01
N ASN A 218 -6.65 26.10 -1.00
CA ASN A 218 -7.62 26.71 -0.11
C ASN A 218 -8.08 25.64 0.90
N PHE A 219 -7.42 25.63 2.04
CA PHE A 219 -7.74 24.77 3.17
C PHE A 219 -8.93 25.28 3.96
N LEU A 220 -9.53 24.39 4.75
CA LEU A 220 -10.69 24.69 5.57
C LEU A 220 -11.85 25.31 4.78
N LEU A 221 -12.04 24.88 3.54
CA LEU A 221 -13.15 25.30 2.69
C LEU A 221 -13.94 24.11 2.16
N ASN A 222 -15.27 24.24 2.17
CA ASN A 222 -16.18 23.26 1.59
C ASN A 222 -17.16 23.93 0.62
N PRO A 223 -17.18 23.56 -0.68
CA PRO A 223 -18.13 24.11 -1.63
C PRO A 223 -19.59 23.81 -1.24
N GLU A 224 -20.47 24.82 -1.28
CA GLU A 224 -21.90 24.68 -0.95
C GLU A 224 -22.81 24.89 -2.17
N SER A 225 -22.57 25.92 -2.97
CA SER A 225 -23.44 26.26 -4.10
C SER A 225 -22.78 27.20 -5.10
N PHE A 226 -23.37 27.35 -6.28
CA PHE A 226 -23.10 28.47 -7.19
C PHE A 226 -24.16 29.57 -7.03
N THR A 227 -23.71 30.81 -6.91
CA THR A 227 -24.55 32.01 -6.87
C THR A 227 -25.07 32.39 -8.28
N ALA A 228 -26.02 33.32 -8.36
CA ALA A 228 -26.63 33.74 -9.63
C ALA A 228 -25.63 34.30 -10.66
N ASP A 229 -24.53 34.89 -10.19
CA ASP A 229 -23.42 35.44 -10.98
C ASP A 229 -22.31 34.42 -11.29
N ASN A 230 -22.58 33.11 -11.13
CA ASN A 230 -21.63 32.01 -11.35
C ASN A 230 -20.42 31.97 -10.41
N THR A 231 -20.55 32.54 -9.22
CA THR A 231 -19.50 32.51 -8.20
C THR A 231 -19.69 31.31 -7.27
N LEU A 232 -18.61 30.58 -6.98
CA LEU A 232 -18.64 29.43 -6.08
C LEU A 232 -18.67 29.91 -4.62
N LEU A 233 -19.76 29.62 -3.91
CA LEU A 233 -19.88 29.85 -2.48
C LEU A 233 -19.27 28.66 -1.72
N CYS A 234 -18.32 28.93 -0.84
CA CYS A 234 -17.69 27.95 0.04
C CYS A 234 -17.93 28.29 1.50
N ARG A 235 -18.29 27.28 2.29
CA ARG A 235 -18.32 27.32 3.75
C ARG A 235 -16.90 27.31 4.30
N VAL A 236 -16.60 28.22 5.22
CA VAL A 236 -15.39 28.13 6.02
C VAL A 236 -15.58 27.05 7.06
N MET A 237 -14.60 26.17 7.17
CA MET A 237 -14.59 25.02 8.06
C MET A 237 -13.63 25.26 9.22
N GLN A 238 -13.82 24.52 10.31
CA GLN A 238 -12.86 24.37 11.38
C GLN A 238 -12.60 22.89 11.65
N LEU A 239 -11.51 22.57 12.34
CA LEU A 239 -11.25 21.21 12.77
C LEU A 239 -11.93 20.94 14.11
N GLY A 240 -12.79 19.93 14.15
CA GLY A 240 -13.37 19.36 15.37
C GLY A 240 -12.48 18.29 15.98
N GLU A 241 -13.12 17.38 16.71
CA GLU A 241 -12.45 16.25 17.37
C GLU A 241 -11.85 15.24 16.38
N ALA A 242 -10.84 14.51 16.85
CA ALA A 242 -10.24 13.41 16.11
C ALA A 242 -11.19 12.20 16.05
N ASP A 243 -11.26 11.55 14.89
CA ASP A 243 -11.88 10.24 14.77
C ASP A 243 -10.98 9.13 15.35
N ALA A 244 -11.45 7.88 15.33
CA ALA A 244 -10.70 6.72 15.83
C ALA A 244 -9.34 6.48 15.12
N SER A 245 -9.11 7.09 13.95
CA SER A 245 -7.83 7.06 13.25
C SER A 245 -6.88 8.19 13.66
N GLY A 246 -7.30 9.06 14.59
CA GLY A 246 -6.59 10.28 14.97
C GLY A 246 -6.82 11.44 14.00
N ARG A 247 -7.68 11.28 12.98
CA ARG A 247 -7.89 12.28 11.94
C ARG A 247 -9.03 13.23 12.35
N ARG A 248 -8.75 14.53 12.36
CA ARG A 248 -9.73 15.54 12.78
C ARG A 248 -10.90 15.68 11.80
N GLN A 249 -12.11 15.80 12.35
CA GLN A 249 -13.32 15.99 11.55
C GLN A 249 -13.49 17.46 11.13
N PRO A 250 -14.02 17.74 9.92
CA PRO A 250 -14.30 19.10 9.50
C PRO A 250 -15.70 19.53 9.95
N GLU A 251 -15.79 20.66 10.64
CA GLU A 251 -17.05 21.23 11.14
C GLU A 251 -17.34 22.58 10.46
N PRO A 252 -18.59 22.85 10.04
CA PRO A 252 -18.93 24.11 9.40
C PRO A 252 -18.91 25.27 10.40
N THR A 253 -18.49 26.45 9.92
CA THR A 253 -18.62 27.72 10.67
C THR A 253 -19.72 28.59 10.07
N ASP A 254 -20.10 29.70 10.72
CA ASP A 254 -21.07 30.63 10.14
C ASP A 254 -20.51 31.46 8.97
N GLN A 255 -19.20 31.41 8.74
CA GLN A 255 -18.54 32.19 7.70
C GLN A 255 -18.57 31.49 6.33
N THR A 256 -18.66 32.30 5.28
CA THR A 256 -18.58 31.86 3.90
C THR A 256 -17.60 32.73 3.12
N CYS A 257 -16.96 32.15 2.10
CA CYS A 257 -16.17 32.88 1.12
C CYS A 257 -16.63 32.58 -0.30
N GLN A 258 -16.21 33.41 -1.25
CA GLN A 258 -16.62 33.33 -2.64
C GLN A 258 -15.39 33.18 -3.54
N LEU A 259 -15.47 32.28 -4.52
CA LEU A 259 -14.41 32.00 -5.49
C LEU A 259 -14.99 32.07 -6.90
N LYS A 260 -14.41 32.92 -7.75
CA LYS A 260 -14.81 32.99 -9.16
C LYS A 260 -14.09 31.90 -9.95
N ILE A 261 -14.85 31.00 -10.57
CA ILE A 261 -14.32 29.86 -11.32
C ILE A 261 -15.14 29.61 -12.59
N ASP A 262 -14.50 29.03 -13.60
CA ASP A 262 -15.12 28.62 -14.86
C ASP A 262 -15.45 27.11 -14.88
N THR A 263 -14.64 26.30 -14.18
CA THR A 263 -14.82 24.84 -14.07
C THR A 263 -14.51 24.35 -12.66
N LEU A 264 -15.35 23.46 -12.15
CA LEU A 264 -15.17 22.72 -10.91
C LEU A 264 -14.91 21.24 -11.22
N ILE A 265 -13.77 20.72 -10.78
CA ILE A 265 -13.38 19.32 -10.93
C ILE A 265 -13.56 18.61 -9.59
N THR A 266 -14.28 17.49 -9.55
CA THR A 266 -14.57 16.78 -8.29
C THR A 266 -13.70 15.54 -8.12
N ALA A 267 -12.87 15.52 -7.08
CA ALA A 267 -11.95 14.43 -6.73
C ALA A 267 -12.23 13.88 -5.32
N ILE A 268 -13.51 13.60 -5.03
CA ILE A 268 -14.00 13.17 -3.70
C ILE A 268 -13.93 11.66 -3.44
N GLY A 269 -13.31 10.92 -4.36
CA GLY A 269 -13.05 9.49 -4.28
C GLY A 269 -14.05 8.63 -5.04
N GLU A 270 -13.64 7.39 -5.24
CA GLU A 270 -14.37 6.35 -5.95
C GLU A 270 -14.97 5.33 -4.97
N THR A 271 -15.84 4.48 -5.48
CA THR A 271 -16.42 3.35 -4.75
C THR A 271 -16.52 2.13 -5.66
N VAL A 272 -16.64 0.95 -5.04
CA VAL A 272 -16.88 -0.29 -5.78
C VAL A 272 -18.17 -0.16 -6.60
N ASN A 273 -18.11 -0.54 -7.88
CA ASN A 273 -19.28 -0.50 -8.75
C ASN A 273 -20.18 -1.71 -8.49
N HIS A 274 -20.95 -1.65 -7.40
CA HIS A 274 -21.89 -2.72 -7.03
C HIS A 274 -22.96 -3.03 -8.10
N PRO A 275 -23.50 -2.04 -8.86
CA PRO A 275 -24.36 -2.34 -10.00
C PRO A 275 -23.67 -3.19 -11.07
N LEU A 276 -22.42 -2.88 -11.41
CA LEU A 276 -21.62 -3.68 -12.34
C LEU A 276 -21.40 -5.09 -11.80
N LEU A 277 -20.97 -5.23 -10.54
CA LEU A 277 -20.78 -6.55 -9.92
C LEU A 277 -22.07 -7.37 -9.89
N SER A 278 -23.20 -6.75 -9.55
CA SER A 278 -24.52 -7.40 -9.55
C SER A 278 -24.91 -7.91 -10.94
N ARG A 279 -24.64 -7.14 -11.99
CA ARG A 279 -24.84 -7.59 -13.38
C ARG A 279 -23.95 -8.77 -13.77
N LEU A 280 -22.76 -8.88 -13.18
CA LEU A 280 -21.88 -10.04 -13.33
C LEU A 280 -22.32 -11.25 -12.46
N GLY A 281 -23.43 -11.13 -11.72
CA GLY A 281 -23.92 -12.17 -10.80
C GLY A 281 -23.18 -12.21 -9.46
N LEU A 282 -22.50 -11.13 -9.09
CA LEU A 282 -21.71 -10.99 -7.86
C LEU A 282 -22.38 -9.96 -6.95
N HIS A 283 -23.22 -10.44 -6.03
CA HIS A 283 -23.97 -9.57 -5.12
C HIS A 283 -23.25 -9.42 -3.77
N PRO A 284 -23.24 -8.22 -3.18
CA PRO A 284 -22.71 -8.01 -1.84
C PRO A 284 -23.37 -8.94 -0.82
N GLY A 285 -22.57 -9.57 0.04
CA GLY A 285 -23.05 -10.46 1.11
C GLY A 285 -23.45 -11.86 0.64
N GLN A 286 -23.38 -12.17 -0.66
CA GLN A 286 -23.57 -13.53 -1.16
C GLN A 286 -22.23 -14.26 -1.31
N PRO A 287 -22.20 -15.59 -1.08
CA PRO A 287 -21.00 -16.38 -1.32
C PRO A 287 -20.64 -16.34 -2.81
N ILE A 288 -19.38 -16.06 -3.09
CA ILE A 288 -18.82 -16.15 -4.44
C ILE A 288 -18.41 -17.61 -4.66
N PRO A 289 -18.75 -18.24 -5.80
CA PRO A 289 -18.31 -19.60 -6.11
C PRO A 289 -16.78 -19.72 -6.08
N ASP A 290 -16.24 -20.83 -5.57
CA ASP A 290 -14.78 -21.05 -5.42
C ASP A 290 -13.99 -21.00 -6.75
N THR A 291 -14.70 -21.10 -7.87
CA THR A 291 -14.15 -20.96 -9.23
C THR A 291 -14.05 -19.51 -9.72
N ILE A 292 -14.57 -18.54 -8.96
CA ILE A 292 -14.61 -17.12 -9.32
C ILE A 292 -13.86 -16.28 -8.27
N PHE A 293 -12.95 -15.43 -8.73
CA PHE A 293 -12.13 -14.58 -7.88
C PHE A 293 -12.35 -13.12 -8.24
N VAL A 294 -12.76 -12.27 -7.30
CA VAL A 294 -12.84 -10.82 -7.51
C VAL A 294 -11.56 -10.19 -6.99
N VAL A 295 -10.92 -9.34 -7.79
CA VAL A 295 -9.60 -8.78 -7.46
C VAL A 295 -9.47 -7.29 -7.77
N GLY A 296 -8.46 -6.67 -7.15
CA GLY A 296 -8.14 -5.26 -7.35
C GLY A 296 -9.23 -4.36 -6.80
N ASP A 297 -9.42 -3.17 -7.39
CA ASP A 297 -10.34 -2.19 -6.81
C ASP A 297 -11.78 -2.69 -6.70
N ALA A 298 -12.19 -3.66 -7.53
CA ALA A 298 -13.50 -4.29 -7.46
C ALA A 298 -13.72 -5.11 -6.16
N ASN A 299 -12.63 -5.57 -5.53
CA ASN A 299 -12.64 -6.37 -4.31
C ASN A 299 -12.33 -5.53 -3.07
N ILE A 300 -11.22 -4.80 -3.10
CA ILE A 300 -10.67 -4.11 -1.93
C ILE A 300 -11.04 -2.61 -1.87
N GLY A 301 -11.83 -2.13 -2.84
CA GLY A 301 -12.07 -0.71 -3.06
C GLY A 301 -10.88 0.01 -3.69
N PRO A 302 -11.04 1.30 -4.04
CA PRO A 302 -9.99 2.08 -4.69
C PRO A 302 -8.69 2.07 -3.89
N SER A 303 -7.61 1.57 -4.50
CA SER A 303 -6.33 1.37 -3.85
C SER A 303 -5.16 1.77 -4.74
N SER A 304 -3.94 1.50 -4.27
CA SER A 304 -2.74 1.72 -5.06
C SER A 304 -2.56 0.63 -6.12
N ILE A 305 -1.92 0.97 -7.26
CA ILE A 305 -1.57 0.02 -8.33
C ILE A 305 -0.87 -1.23 -7.77
N VAL A 306 0.08 -1.05 -6.85
CA VAL A 306 0.82 -2.16 -6.24
C VAL A 306 -0.07 -3.06 -5.38
N GLN A 307 -1.07 -2.50 -4.70
CA GLN A 307 -2.02 -3.27 -3.93
C GLN A 307 -2.95 -4.10 -4.83
N CYS A 308 -3.37 -3.54 -5.97
CA CYS A 308 -4.13 -4.26 -6.99
C CYS A 308 -3.32 -5.40 -7.63
N ILE A 309 -2.03 -5.18 -7.92
CA ILE A 309 -1.11 -6.24 -8.38
C ILE A 309 -0.97 -7.33 -7.32
N ALA A 310 -0.80 -6.96 -6.05
CA ALA A 310 -0.68 -7.90 -4.94
C ALA A 310 -1.96 -8.74 -4.77
N ASP A 311 -3.14 -8.13 -4.94
CA ASP A 311 -4.43 -8.82 -4.88
C ASP A 311 -4.60 -9.81 -6.04
N GLY A 312 -4.26 -9.39 -7.27
CA GLY A 312 -4.22 -10.29 -8.43
C GLY A 312 -3.26 -11.48 -8.25
N ARG A 313 -2.09 -11.24 -7.64
CA ARG A 313 -1.14 -12.32 -7.29
C ARG A 313 -1.74 -13.30 -6.29
N LYS A 314 -2.49 -12.83 -5.28
CA LYS A 314 -3.14 -13.71 -4.30
C LYS A 314 -4.16 -14.63 -4.96
N ALA A 315 -4.97 -14.11 -5.87
CA ALA A 315 -5.92 -14.94 -6.62
C ALA A 315 -5.21 -15.98 -7.49
N ALA A 316 -4.13 -15.60 -8.18
CA ALA A 316 -3.32 -16.55 -8.95
C ALA A 316 -2.79 -17.69 -8.07
N ASP A 317 -2.24 -17.38 -6.90
CA ASP A 317 -1.73 -18.38 -5.96
C ASP A 317 -2.84 -19.27 -5.39
N ALA A 318 -4.02 -18.70 -5.09
CA ALA A 318 -5.18 -19.47 -4.63
C ALA A 318 -5.67 -20.47 -5.69
N ILE A 319 -5.70 -20.06 -6.96
CA ILE A 319 -6.02 -20.96 -8.09
C ILE A 319 -4.96 -22.05 -8.23
N CYS A 320 -3.67 -21.72 -8.08
CA CYS A 320 -2.60 -22.72 -8.11
C CYS A 320 -2.75 -23.76 -7.01
N LEU A 321 -3.06 -23.33 -5.77
CA LEU A 321 -3.33 -24.22 -4.64
C LEU A 321 -4.58 -25.08 -4.83
N ALA A 322 -5.65 -24.51 -5.39
CA ALA A 322 -6.88 -25.24 -5.66
C ALA A 322 -6.69 -26.36 -6.70
N VAL A 323 -5.81 -26.14 -7.70
CA VAL A 323 -5.46 -27.12 -8.72
C VAL A 323 -4.44 -28.14 -8.22
N ASN A 324 -3.44 -27.67 -7.48
CA ASN A 324 -2.38 -28.49 -6.93
C ASN A 324 -2.14 -28.12 -5.45
N PRO A 325 -2.68 -28.89 -4.49
CA PRO A 325 -2.49 -28.63 -3.07
C PRO A 325 -1.02 -28.67 -2.60
N SER A 326 -0.13 -29.30 -3.36
CA SER A 326 1.31 -29.30 -3.08
C SER A 326 2.05 -28.12 -3.70
N TRP A 327 1.37 -27.25 -4.45
CA TRP A 327 1.97 -26.06 -5.02
C TRP A 327 2.50 -25.15 -3.92
N GLN A 328 3.68 -24.60 -4.13
CA GLN A 328 4.28 -23.64 -3.22
C GLN A 328 4.73 -22.41 -3.99
N ARG A 329 4.46 -21.23 -3.43
CA ARG A 329 4.99 -19.99 -3.97
C ARG A 329 6.52 -20.06 -3.92
N LEU A 330 7.17 -19.91 -5.07
CA LEU A 330 8.61 -19.68 -5.14
C LEU A 330 8.94 -18.35 -4.45
N GLN A 331 9.33 -18.45 -3.19
CA GLN A 331 9.81 -17.31 -2.40
C GLN A 331 11.32 -17.39 -2.28
N PHE A 332 12.00 -16.32 -2.68
CA PHE A 332 13.40 -16.15 -2.31
C PHE A 332 13.47 -15.85 -0.81
N ILE A 333 13.87 -16.85 -0.03
CA ILE A 333 14.19 -16.68 1.39
C ILE A 333 15.72 -16.52 1.44
N PRO A 334 16.25 -15.32 1.77
CA PRO A 334 17.69 -15.19 1.91
C PRO A 334 18.21 -16.06 3.05
N ALA A 335 19.49 -16.39 2.99
CA ALA A 335 20.19 -16.95 4.12
C ALA A 335 20.10 -15.99 5.34
N PRO A 336 20.18 -16.50 6.58
CA PRO A 336 20.33 -15.63 7.75
C PRO A 336 21.57 -14.75 7.62
N ALA A 337 21.52 -13.51 8.12
CA ALA A 337 22.71 -12.67 8.17
C ALA A 337 23.70 -13.22 9.21
N THR A 338 24.99 -13.21 8.87
CA THR A 338 26.06 -13.41 9.85
C THR A 338 26.04 -12.29 10.90
N ALA A 339 26.66 -12.48 12.06
CA ALA A 339 26.77 -11.43 13.08
C ALA A 339 27.42 -10.15 12.51
N GLU A 340 28.51 -10.30 11.75
CA GLU A 340 29.21 -9.20 11.07
C GLU A 340 28.30 -8.49 10.05
N GLN A 341 27.60 -9.23 9.20
CA GLN A 341 26.67 -8.64 8.24
C GLN A 341 25.53 -7.89 8.96
N ALA A 342 25.01 -8.46 10.04
CA ALA A 342 23.93 -7.85 10.81
C ALA A 342 24.40 -6.55 11.51
N GLU A 343 25.63 -6.51 12.01
CA GLU A 343 26.26 -5.29 12.54
C GLU A 343 26.42 -4.22 11.45
N GLN A 344 26.94 -4.59 10.28
CA GLN A 344 27.05 -3.70 9.12
C GLN A 344 25.68 -3.14 8.70
N ILE A 345 24.63 -3.97 8.67
CA ILE A 345 23.26 -3.55 8.38
C ILE A 345 22.77 -2.53 9.41
N ASN A 346 23.00 -2.75 10.70
CA ASN A 346 22.64 -1.80 11.75
C ASN A 346 23.38 -0.48 11.61
N HIS A 347 24.68 -0.48 11.31
CA HIS A 347 25.44 0.74 11.03
C HIS A 347 24.89 1.51 9.83
N LYS A 348 24.50 0.82 8.76
CA LYS A 348 23.85 1.44 7.59
C LYS A 348 22.51 2.12 7.93
N LYS A 349 21.80 1.63 8.97
CA LYS A 349 20.52 2.18 9.45
C LYS A 349 20.68 3.34 10.44
N LEU A 350 21.72 3.32 11.28
CA LEU A 350 22.01 4.38 12.26
C LEU A 350 22.31 5.74 11.61
N GLY A 351 22.70 5.74 10.32
CA GLY A 351 22.71 6.93 9.49
C GLY A 351 21.30 7.43 9.21
N LEU A 352 20.80 8.31 10.11
CA LEU A 352 19.60 9.13 9.95
C LEU A 352 19.34 9.47 8.49
N MET A 353 18.07 9.33 8.10
CA MET A 353 17.49 9.73 6.83
C MET A 353 18.10 11.06 6.35
N LYS A 354 19.22 11.03 5.61
CA LYS A 354 19.58 12.18 4.81
C LYS A 354 18.43 12.31 3.82
N PRO A 355 17.64 13.39 3.89
CA PRO A 355 16.73 13.70 2.81
C PRO A 355 17.60 13.71 1.55
N SER A 356 17.08 13.17 0.45
CA SER A 356 17.75 13.44 -0.81
C SER A 356 17.79 14.96 -0.95
N VAL A 357 18.99 15.54 -1.03
CA VAL A 357 19.19 16.98 -1.27
C VAL A 357 18.82 17.33 -2.72
N LEU A 358 18.42 16.33 -3.52
CA LEU A 358 18.10 16.45 -4.92
C LEU A 358 16.60 16.53 -5.09
N SER A 359 16.16 17.58 -5.79
CA SER A 359 14.75 17.86 -6.01
C SER A 359 14.09 16.71 -6.80
N PRO A 360 12.81 16.38 -6.52
CA PRO A 360 12.05 15.39 -7.29
C PRO A 360 11.85 15.72 -8.78
N ILE A 361 12.31 16.90 -9.23
CA ILE A 361 11.86 17.53 -10.48
C ILE A 361 12.58 16.97 -11.73
N GLU A 362 13.70 16.26 -11.60
CA GLU A 362 14.37 15.65 -12.77
C GLU A 362 13.91 14.20 -13.03
N THR A 363 12.61 13.96 -13.16
CA THR A 363 12.06 12.64 -13.52
C THR A 363 12.55 12.11 -14.89
N SER A 364 13.08 12.99 -15.74
CA SER A 364 13.62 12.64 -17.06
C SER A 364 15.01 12.02 -17.03
N LYS A 365 15.84 12.27 -16.00
CA LYS A 365 17.22 11.76 -15.93
C LYS A 365 17.39 10.78 -14.76
N VAL A 366 17.89 9.59 -15.09
CA VAL A 366 18.26 8.57 -14.10
C VAL A 366 19.62 8.95 -13.51
N ASN A 367 19.68 9.29 -12.22
CA ASN A 367 20.96 9.50 -11.55
C ASN A 367 21.51 8.17 -11.01
N THR A 368 22.58 7.68 -11.60
CA THR A 368 23.20 6.40 -11.24
C THR A 368 23.94 6.42 -9.92
N SER A 369 24.46 7.56 -9.48
CA SER A 369 25.18 7.66 -8.20
C SER A 369 24.22 7.45 -7.02
N ILE A 370 22.99 7.99 -7.14
CA ILE A 370 21.89 7.72 -6.21
C ILE A 370 21.59 6.23 -6.15
N GLY A 371 21.42 5.60 -7.31
CA GLY A 371 21.14 4.17 -7.40
C GLY A 371 22.21 3.32 -6.71
N GLN A 372 23.49 3.68 -6.88
CA GLN A 372 24.61 2.99 -6.24
C GLN A 372 24.64 3.19 -4.72
N GLN A 373 24.44 4.42 -4.25
CA GLN A 373 24.42 4.75 -2.82
C GLN A 373 23.26 4.04 -2.11
N GLU A 374 22.06 4.05 -2.72
CA GLU A 374 20.89 3.38 -2.14
C GLU A 374 21.00 1.86 -2.27
N TYR A 375 21.56 1.31 -3.35
CA TYR A 375 21.84 -0.14 -3.47
C TYR A 375 22.71 -0.65 -2.32
N GLN A 376 23.78 0.07 -1.98
CA GLN A 376 24.65 -0.29 -0.86
C GLN A 376 23.93 -0.26 0.51
N ARG A 377 22.83 0.50 0.61
CA ARG A 377 22.00 0.64 1.83
C ARG A 377 20.76 -0.27 1.85
N CYS A 378 20.20 -0.60 0.69
CA CYS A 378 18.80 -0.96 0.56
C CYS A 378 18.59 -2.23 -0.27
N LEU A 379 18.91 -3.39 0.30
CA LEU A 379 18.28 -4.70 0.02
C LEU A 379 18.35 -5.64 1.23
N GLU A 380 18.68 -5.12 2.41
CA GLU A 380 18.98 -5.94 3.60
C GLU A 380 17.98 -5.76 4.76
N CYS A 381 16.88 -5.04 4.54
CA CYS A 381 15.90 -4.74 5.58
C CYS A 381 15.17 -5.98 6.13
N ASN A 382 15.17 -7.08 5.38
CA ASN A 382 14.64 -8.38 5.76
C ASN A 382 15.59 -9.22 6.63
N TYR A 383 16.88 -8.86 6.72
CA TYR A 383 17.86 -9.59 7.53
C TYR A 383 17.85 -9.15 9.00
N VAL A 384 17.57 -7.86 9.25
CA VAL A 384 17.46 -7.32 10.61
C VAL A 384 16.21 -6.46 10.70
N CYS A 385 15.25 -6.83 11.54
CA CYS A 385 14.09 -5.99 11.85
C CYS A 385 14.26 -5.43 13.27
N ASN A 386 14.36 -4.11 13.39
CA ASN A 386 14.53 -3.38 14.65
C ASN A 386 13.56 -2.17 14.74
N LYS A 387 12.53 -2.13 13.89
CA LYS A 387 11.71 -0.92 13.72
C LYS A 387 11.01 -0.51 15.00
N CYS A 388 10.49 -1.48 15.76
CA CYS A 388 9.86 -1.21 17.06
C CYS A 388 10.81 -0.61 18.09
N VAL A 389 12.10 -0.93 18.04
CA VAL A 389 13.14 -0.30 18.88
C VAL A 389 13.32 1.16 18.48
N GLU A 390 13.42 1.45 17.18
CA GLU A 390 13.62 2.80 16.66
C GLU A 390 12.43 3.74 16.90
N VAL A 391 11.21 3.22 16.81
CA VAL A 391 10.00 4.06 16.94
C VAL A 391 9.47 4.13 18.36
N CYS A 392 9.93 3.31 19.30
CA CYS A 392 9.38 3.31 20.64
C CYS A 392 9.83 4.59 21.40
N PRO A 393 8.93 5.54 21.71
CA PRO A 393 9.31 6.77 22.39
C PRO A 393 9.84 6.50 23.81
N ASN A 394 9.31 5.47 24.47
CA ASN A 394 9.71 5.11 25.84
C ASN A 394 10.91 4.16 25.89
N ARG A 395 11.44 3.74 24.72
CA ARG A 395 12.51 2.74 24.62
C ARG A 395 12.17 1.39 25.27
N ALA A 396 10.87 1.06 25.36
CA ALA A 396 10.34 -0.20 25.86
C ALA A 396 10.59 -1.40 24.92
N ASN A 397 11.16 -1.20 23.73
CA ASN A 397 11.66 -2.28 22.89
C ASN A 397 13.16 -2.14 22.79
N ILE A 398 13.91 -3.19 23.13
CA ILE A 398 15.37 -3.21 23.07
C ILE A 398 15.87 -4.34 22.18
N THR A 399 17.04 -4.13 21.57
CA THR A 399 17.76 -5.19 20.88
C THR A 399 18.70 -5.90 21.85
N VAL A 400 18.71 -7.23 21.79
CA VAL A 400 19.61 -8.14 22.51
C VAL A 400 20.34 -9.00 21.49
N THR A 401 21.66 -9.15 21.65
CA THR A 401 22.46 -10.04 20.79
C THR A 401 22.48 -11.44 21.38
N VAL A 402 22.03 -12.42 20.60
CA VAL A 402 21.92 -13.83 20.97
C VAL A 402 22.58 -14.70 19.89
N PRO A 403 23.90 -14.99 20.02
CA PRO A 403 24.68 -15.65 18.97
C PRO A 403 24.19 -17.04 18.57
N SER A 404 23.54 -17.75 19.49
CA SER A 404 22.99 -19.09 19.25
C SER A 404 21.75 -19.10 18.34
N MET A 405 21.18 -17.94 18.02
CA MET A 405 19.96 -17.85 17.23
C MET A 405 20.22 -17.50 15.76
N ARG A 406 19.37 -18.04 14.89
CA ARG A 406 19.36 -17.73 13.44
C ARG A 406 19.34 -16.23 13.16
N ASN A 407 18.56 -15.48 13.93
CA ASN A 407 18.61 -14.03 13.95
C ASN A 407 19.42 -13.60 15.18
N HIS A 408 20.64 -13.13 14.97
CA HIS A 408 21.54 -12.73 16.07
C HIS A 408 20.94 -11.61 16.93
N TYR A 409 20.15 -10.71 16.33
CA TYR A 409 19.46 -9.65 17.05
C TYR A 409 18.03 -10.05 17.37
N GLN A 410 17.76 -10.27 18.65
CA GLN A 410 16.42 -10.47 19.19
C GLN A 410 15.89 -9.15 19.73
N ILE A 411 14.57 -8.99 19.68
CA ILE A 411 13.90 -7.84 20.29
C ILE A 411 13.19 -8.31 21.54
N VAL A 412 13.49 -7.65 22.65
CA VAL A 412 12.83 -7.87 23.94
C VAL A 412 12.02 -6.63 24.28
N HIS A 413 10.77 -6.86 24.67
CA HIS A 413 9.88 -5.84 25.20
C HIS A 413 10.12 -5.69 26.71
N LEU A 414 10.27 -4.46 27.19
CA LEU A 414 10.44 -4.12 28.60
C LEU A 414 9.11 -3.59 29.10
N ASP A 415 8.41 -4.40 29.89
CA ASP A 415 7.04 -4.12 30.32
C ASP A 415 6.93 -2.79 31.07
N ALA A 416 7.80 -2.60 32.07
CA ALA A 416 7.83 -1.43 32.94
C ALA A 416 8.06 -0.08 32.23
N TYR A 417 8.52 -0.08 30.97
CA TYR A 417 8.76 1.13 30.19
C TYR A 417 7.60 1.39 29.20
N CYS A 418 6.71 0.42 29.00
CA CYS A 418 5.64 0.52 28.02
C CYS A 418 4.43 1.23 28.60
N ASN A 419 3.85 2.15 27.83
CA ASN A 419 2.55 2.76 28.13
C ASN A 419 1.50 2.40 27.06
N GLU A 420 1.78 1.35 26.29
CA GLU A 420 0.90 0.82 25.24
C GLU A 420 0.42 1.84 24.19
N CYS A 421 1.20 2.90 23.93
CA CYS A 421 0.84 3.93 22.94
C CYS A 421 0.66 3.41 21.49
N GLY A 422 0.96 2.13 21.23
CA GLY A 422 0.74 1.48 19.93
C GLY A 422 1.73 1.88 18.83
N ASN A 423 2.70 2.77 19.10
CA ASN A 423 3.58 3.29 18.06
C ASN A 423 4.36 2.19 17.33
N CYS A 424 4.85 1.20 18.07
CA CYS A 424 5.55 0.06 17.49
C CYS A 424 4.64 -0.83 16.60
N ALA A 425 3.33 -0.86 16.85
CA ALA A 425 2.37 -1.57 16.00
C ALA A 425 2.08 -0.78 14.72
N THR A 426 1.86 0.54 14.83
CA THR A 426 1.64 1.44 13.69
C THR A 426 2.77 1.35 12.66
N PHE A 427 4.02 1.29 13.13
CA PHE A 427 5.19 1.23 12.27
C PHE A 427 5.69 -0.20 12.00
N CYS A 428 4.98 -1.24 12.45
CA CYS A 428 5.42 -2.62 12.24
C CYS A 428 5.25 -3.01 10.76
N PRO A 429 6.33 -3.32 10.03
CA PRO A 429 6.24 -3.71 8.62
C PRO A 429 5.52 -5.06 8.42
N TRP A 430 5.42 -5.85 9.49
CA TRP A 430 4.77 -7.16 9.52
C TRP A 430 3.33 -7.11 10.04
N ARG A 431 2.79 -5.90 10.30
CA ARG A 431 1.47 -5.70 10.93
C ARG A 431 1.29 -6.41 12.28
N GLY A 432 2.39 -6.73 12.96
CA GLY A 432 2.36 -7.20 14.35
C GLY A 432 2.15 -6.05 15.33
N LYS A 433 1.94 -6.39 16.59
CA LYS A 433 1.88 -5.50 17.76
C LYS A 433 3.08 -5.80 18.65
N PRO A 434 4.27 -5.22 18.40
CA PRO A 434 5.48 -5.62 19.12
C PRO A 434 5.42 -5.52 20.64
N TYR A 435 4.59 -4.62 21.18
CA TYR A 435 4.36 -4.50 22.63
C TYR A 435 3.60 -5.67 23.25
N THR A 436 2.92 -6.52 22.45
CA THR A 436 2.26 -7.75 22.89
C THR A 436 2.90 -9.01 22.31
N ASP A 437 3.41 -8.93 21.08
CA ASP A 437 3.86 -10.09 20.32
C ASP A 437 5.31 -10.49 20.63
N LYS A 438 6.11 -9.56 21.16
CA LYS A 438 7.53 -9.82 21.48
C LYS A 438 7.69 -10.39 22.88
N VAL A 439 8.77 -11.14 23.05
CA VAL A 439 9.12 -11.67 24.36
C VAL A 439 9.32 -10.53 25.33
N THR A 440 8.54 -10.55 26.40
CA THR A 440 8.46 -9.50 27.41
C THR A 440 9.30 -9.87 28.63
N LEU A 441 10.16 -8.96 29.05
CA LEU A 441 10.79 -9.00 30.37
C LEU A 441 9.89 -8.23 31.34
N PHE A 442 9.31 -8.98 32.28
CA PHE A 442 8.45 -8.44 33.32
C PHE A 442 9.29 -8.04 34.54
N SER A 443 8.87 -6.97 35.20
CA SER A 443 9.53 -6.47 36.42
C SER A 443 8.80 -6.89 37.69
N THR A 444 7.49 -7.12 37.62
CA THR A 444 6.67 -7.55 38.76
C THR A 444 5.88 -8.82 38.46
N LYS A 445 5.48 -9.52 39.52
CA LYS A 445 4.61 -10.71 39.44
C LYS A 445 3.20 -10.37 39.00
N GLU A 446 2.72 -9.18 39.37
CA GLU A 446 1.39 -8.69 39.03
C GLU A 446 1.29 -8.45 37.52
N ASP A 447 2.22 -7.69 36.93
CA ASP A 447 2.28 -7.47 35.48
C ASP A 447 2.45 -8.77 34.70
N PHE A 448 3.29 -9.68 35.20
CA PHE A 448 3.43 -11.00 34.60
C PHE A 448 2.08 -11.72 34.60
N THR A 449 1.33 -11.70 35.70
CA THR A 449 0.05 -12.43 35.82
C THR A 449 -1.06 -11.82 34.98
N ASP A 450 -1.13 -10.49 34.89
CA ASP A 450 -2.19 -9.77 34.18
C ASP A 450 -1.98 -9.71 32.66
N SER A 451 -0.75 -9.92 32.21
CA SER A 451 -0.41 -9.97 30.78
C SER A 451 -0.59 -11.37 30.18
N ASN A 452 -0.92 -11.42 28.88
CA ASN A 452 -0.87 -12.66 28.09
C ASN A 452 0.40 -12.77 27.22
N ASN A 453 1.33 -11.82 27.35
CA ASN A 453 2.51 -11.79 26.49
C ASN A 453 3.41 -13.02 26.75
N PRO A 454 4.07 -13.56 25.72
CA PRO A 454 5.19 -14.47 25.94
C PRO A 454 6.31 -13.70 26.62
N GLY A 455 7.00 -14.30 27.59
CA GLY A 455 7.93 -13.53 28.41
C GLY A 455 8.54 -14.28 29.57
N PHE A 456 9.27 -13.54 30.40
CA PHE A 456 9.86 -14.08 31.60
C PHE A 456 9.93 -13.06 32.74
N LEU A 457 9.87 -13.58 33.96
CA LEU A 457 10.07 -12.87 35.22
C LEU A 457 11.11 -13.62 36.05
N LEU A 458 12.07 -12.90 36.63
CA LEU A 458 13.04 -13.47 37.55
C LEU A 458 12.63 -13.17 39.00
N GLU A 459 12.28 -14.21 39.76
CA GLU A 459 11.97 -14.13 41.20
C GLU A 459 13.08 -14.84 42.00
N GLY A 460 14.06 -14.08 42.48
CA GLY A 460 15.19 -14.63 43.23
C GLY A 460 16.04 -15.58 42.36
N ARG A 461 15.98 -16.90 42.63
CA ARG A 461 16.66 -17.94 41.85
C ARG A 461 15.74 -18.70 40.89
N THR A 462 14.48 -18.31 40.79
CA THR A 462 13.47 -18.96 39.97
C THR A 462 13.11 -18.06 38.80
N LEU A 463 13.19 -18.61 37.58
CA LEU A 463 12.75 -17.95 36.37
C LEU A 463 11.37 -18.50 35.98
N LEU A 464 10.40 -17.61 35.87
CA LEU A 464 9.11 -17.92 35.29
C LEU A 464 9.16 -17.60 33.81
N VAL A 465 8.77 -18.55 32.98
CA VAL A 465 8.76 -18.38 31.52
C VAL A 465 7.36 -18.69 31.00
N ARG A 466 6.75 -17.75 30.29
CA ARG A 466 5.48 -17.95 29.59
C ARG A 466 5.69 -18.03 28.09
N LEU A 467 5.15 -19.08 27.48
CA LEU A 467 5.08 -19.23 26.03
C LEU A 467 3.83 -20.04 25.66
N ASP A 468 3.10 -19.61 24.62
CA ASP A 468 1.86 -20.25 24.15
C ASP A 468 0.83 -20.47 25.28
N ASN A 469 0.72 -19.49 26.20
CA ASN A 469 -0.12 -19.51 27.40
C ASN A 469 0.23 -20.59 28.44
N ILE A 470 1.38 -21.25 28.31
CA ILE A 470 1.90 -22.20 29.30
C ILE A 470 3.01 -21.52 30.09
N THR A 471 2.95 -21.61 31.42
CA THR A 471 3.98 -21.08 32.33
C THR A 471 4.85 -22.21 32.87
N TYR A 472 6.16 -22.02 32.80
CA TYR A 472 7.18 -22.92 33.31
C TYR A 472 7.93 -22.24 34.45
N GLU A 473 8.17 -22.98 35.54
CA GLU A 473 9.06 -22.54 36.62
C GLU A 473 10.40 -23.25 36.48
N ILE A 474 11.48 -22.48 36.34
CA ILE A 474 12.80 -23.00 36.02
C ILE A 474 13.80 -22.48 37.04
N GLY A 475 14.43 -23.38 37.79
CA GLY A 475 15.55 -22.99 38.66
C GLY A 475 16.79 -22.66 37.83
N LEU A 476 17.45 -21.54 38.13
CA LEU A 476 18.63 -21.08 37.38
C LEU A 476 19.83 -22.04 37.42
N ASP A 477 19.87 -22.96 38.39
CA ASP A 477 20.96 -23.92 38.59
C ASP A 477 20.62 -25.34 38.09
N GLN A 478 19.42 -25.55 37.53
CA GLN A 478 18.97 -26.87 37.10
C GLN A 478 19.42 -27.18 35.67
N ALA A 479 19.68 -28.45 35.38
CA ALA A 479 19.93 -28.90 34.02
C ALA A 479 18.69 -28.68 33.13
N HIS A 480 18.87 -28.05 31.98
CA HIS A 480 17.78 -27.61 31.10
C HIS A 480 17.49 -28.57 29.93
N ASP A 481 18.11 -29.74 29.90
CA ASP A 481 18.07 -30.67 28.77
C ASP A 481 16.68 -31.27 28.52
N THR A 482 15.85 -31.34 29.57
CA THR A 482 14.48 -31.87 29.52
C THR A 482 13.43 -30.83 29.10
N LEU A 483 13.80 -29.55 29.00
CA LEU A 483 12.85 -28.49 28.63
C LEU A 483 12.52 -28.51 27.13
N PRO A 484 11.31 -28.09 26.72
CA PRO A 484 10.96 -27.96 25.31
C PRO A 484 11.95 -27.08 24.51
N PRO A 485 12.23 -27.36 23.22
CA PRO A 485 13.21 -26.62 22.43
C PRO A 485 12.96 -25.10 22.35
N ASN A 486 11.70 -24.69 22.28
CA ASN A 486 11.27 -23.30 22.28
C ASN A 486 11.56 -22.60 23.63
N ILE A 487 11.39 -23.29 24.75
CA ILE A 487 11.75 -22.77 26.08
C ILE A 487 13.28 -22.64 26.23
N ARG A 488 14.06 -23.62 25.77
CA ARG A 488 15.53 -23.51 25.74
C ARG A 488 16.01 -22.33 24.89
N THR A 489 15.30 -22.05 23.79
CA THR A 489 15.54 -20.88 22.94
C THR A 489 15.30 -19.58 23.72
N MET A 490 14.22 -19.47 24.49
CA MET A 490 13.99 -18.31 25.36
C MET A 490 15.07 -18.16 26.44
N LEU A 491 15.51 -19.26 27.06
CA LEU A 491 16.59 -19.24 28.05
C LEU A 491 17.91 -18.69 27.50
N ALA A 492 18.23 -18.99 26.22
CA ALA A 492 19.39 -18.39 25.58
C ALA A 492 19.33 -16.85 25.57
N MET A 493 18.14 -16.27 25.33
CA MET A 493 17.97 -14.81 25.41
C MET A 493 18.11 -14.32 26.86
N VAL A 494 17.50 -14.99 27.81
CA VAL A 494 17.56 -14.63 29.23
C VAL A 494 19.00 -14.60 29.72
N ASN A 495 19.80 -15.62 29.38
CA ASN A 495 21.20 -15.70 29.76
C ASN A 495 22.02 -14.56 29.17
N GLU A 496 21.79 -14.20 27.91
CA GLU A 496 22.45 -13.04 27.28
C GLU A 496 22.04 -11.72 27.92
N ILE A 497 20.77 -11.53 28.28
CA ILE A 497 20.31 -10.31 28.97
C ILE A 497 20.92 -10.24 30.37
N ARG A 498 20.98 -11.36 31.10
CA ARG A 498 21.61 -11.40 32.43
C ARG A 498 23.10 -11.08 32.37
N ALA A 499 23.79 -11.59 31.36
CA ALA A 499 25.22 -11.33 31.16
C ALA A 499 25.51 -9.89 30.72
N GLN A 500 24.73 -9.36 29.77
CA GLN A 500 25.00 -8.06 29.14
C GLN A 500 24.32 -6.88 29.86
N ARG A 501 23.16 -7.11 30.50
CA ARG A 501 22.27 -6.08 31.08
C ARG A 501 21.59 -6.56 32.37
N PRO A 502 22.33 -6.94 33.41
CA PRO A 502 21.76 -7.49 34.65
C PRO A 502 20.80 -6.52 35.36
N SER A 503 20.98 -5.21 35.19
CA SER A 503 20.13 -4.17 35.80
C SER A 503 18.66 -4.23 35.34
N LEU A 504 18.36 -4.85 34.20
CA LEU A 504 16.98 -4.98 33.71
C LEU A 504 16.13 -5.97 34.53
N PHE A 505 16.77 -6.82 35.35
CA PHE A 505 16.07 -7.70 36.30
C PHE A 505 15.94 -7.08 37.70
N GLY A 506 16.38 -5.83 37.87
CA GLY A 506 16.25 -5.11 39.13
C GLY A 506 14.83 -4.60 39.37
N PRO A 507 14.52 -4.19 40.61
CA PRO A 507 13.24 -3.53 40.90
C PRO A 507 13.12 -2.24 40.09
N VAL A 508 11.90 -1.97 39.62
CA VAL A 508 11.56 -0.69 39.00
C VAL A 508 10.99 0.19 40.09
N GLU A 509 11.63 1.32 40.36
CA GLU A 509 11.09 2.32 41.29
C GLU A 509 9.80 2.89 40.68
N SER A 510 8.71 2.79 41.44
CA SER A 510 7.36 3.25 41.08
C SER A 510 7.24 4.75 40.97
#